data_AF-A0A6L3ABA3-F1
#
_entry.id   AF-A0A6L3ABA3-F1
#
_cell.length_a   1.000
_cell.length_b   1.000
_cell.length_c   1.000
_cell.angle_alpha   90.00
_cell.angle_beta   90.00
_cell.angle_gamma   90.00
#
_symmetry.space_group_name_H-M   'P 1'
#
loop_
_entity.id
_entity.type
_entity.pdbx_description
1 polymer ?
#
loop_
_entity_poly.entity_id
_entity_poly.type
_entity_poly.pdbx_seq_one_letter_code
_entity_poly.pdbx_strand_id
1 'polypeptide(L)' 'MKVAFGADHAGFELKQHLIETAGSLGHDVLDLGTHGPESV' A
#
# COMPACT_ATOMS: atom_id res chain seq x y z
N MET A 1 13.80 -3.21 6.74
CA MET A 1 12.70 -3.27 7.75
C MET A 1 11.46 -3.80 7.05
N LYS A 2 10.59 -4.54 7.74
CA LYS A 2 9.34 -5.05 7.17
C LYS A 2 8.19 -4.09 7.50
N VAL A 3 7.44 -3.65 6.50
CA VAL A 3 6.35 -2.66 6.65
C VAL A 3 5.08 -3.20 6.01
N ALA A 4 3.98 -3.20 6.78
CA ALA A 4 2.67 -3.62 6.30
C ALA A 4 1.83 -2.39 5.88
N PHE A 5 1.18 -2.47 4.72
CA PHE A 5 0.34 -1.41 4.18
C PHE A 5 -1.11 -1.86 4.09
N GLY A 6 -2.01 -1.04 4.63
CA GLY A 6 -3.45 -1.26 4.62
C GLY A 6 -4.19 0.06 4.42
N ALA A 7 -5.21 0.09 3.58
CA ALA A 7 -6.10 1.24 3.39
C ALA A 7 -7.49 0.79 2.91
N ASP A 8 -8.49 1.65 3.06
CA ASP A 8 -9.79 1.49 2.39
C ASP A 8 -9.74 1.95 0.93
N HIS A 9 -10.88 1.91 0.24
CA HIS A 9 -11.00 2.28 -1.18
C HIS A 9 -10.57 3.74 -1.44
N ALA A 10 -10.84 4.66 -0.52
CA ALA A 10 -10.45 6.06 -0.65
C ALA A 10 -8.93 6.24 -0.54
N GLY A 11 -8.25 5.40 0.23
CA GLY A 11 -6.80 5.43 0.40
C GLY A 11 -6.00 4.64 -0.64
N PHE A 12 -6.63 3.99 -1.61
CA PHE A 12 -5.96 3.06 -2.53
C PHE A 12 -4.77 3.68 -3.28
N GLU A 13 -4.95 4.84 -3.92
CA GLU A 13 -3.91 5.47 -4.73
C GLU A 13 -2.69 5.88 -3.89
N LEU A 14 -2.93 6.52 -2.73
CA LEU A 14 -1.85 6.91 -1.83
C LEU A 14 -1.12 5.68 -1.27
N LYS A 15 -1.85 4.61 -0.94
CA LYS A 15 -1.26 3.36 -0.47
C LYS A 15 -0.29 2.79 -1.53
N GLN A 16 -0.69 2.75 -2.81
CA GLN A 16 0.17 2.26 -3.89
C GLN A 16 1.44 3.11 -4.02
N HIS A 17 1.32 4.44 -4.00
CA HIS A 17 2.47 5.34 -4.05
C HIS A 17 3.46 5.12 -2.89
N LEU A 18 2.95 4.89 -1.68
CA LEU A 18 3.78 4.63 -0.50
C LEU A 18 4.43 3.25 -0.54
N ILE A 19 3.75 2.22 -1.08
CA ILE A 19 4.32 0.89 -1.30
C ILE A 19 5.52 0.97 -2.24
N GLU A 20 5.38 1.65 -3.38
CA GLU A 20 6.47 1.84 -4.34
C GLU A 20 7.64 2.60 -3.71
N THR A 21 7.34 3.68 -2.97
CA THR A 21 8.34 4.49 -2.27
C THR A 21 9.10 3.65 -1.23
N ALA A 22 8.39 2.91 -0.38
CA ALA A 22 9.00 2.06 0.63
C ALA A 22 9.85 0.94 0.02
N GLY A 23 9.39 0.34 -1.09
CA GLY A 23 10.17 -0.63 -1.86
C GLY A 23 11.46 -0.01 -2.42
N SER A 24 11.40 1.20 -2.99
CA SER A 24 12.57 1.91 -3.50
C SER A 24 13.61 2.24 -2.43
N LEU A 25 13.18 2.36 -1.17
CA LEU A 25 14.04 2.59 0.00
C LEU A 25 14.61 1.29 0.61
N GLY A 26 14.34 0.13 0.01
CA GLY A 26 14.85 -1.17 0.46
C GLY A 26 14.08 -1.79 1.64
N HIS A 27 12.81 -1.42 1.82
CA HIS A 27 11.93 -2.07 2.79
C HIS A 27 11.29 -3.34 2.21
N ASP A 28 11.07 -4.34 3.07
CA ASP A 28 10.27 -5.52 2.76
C ASP A 28 8.79 -5.16 2.95
N VAL A 29 8.04 -5.11 1.84
CA VAL A 29 6.66 -4.62 1.83
C VAL A 29 5.67 -5.78 1.92
N LEU A 30 4.69 -5.65 2.82
CA LEU A 30 3.53 -6.53 2.90
C LEU A 30 2.26 -5.72 2.58
N ASP A 31 1.66 -5.94 1.42
CA ASP A 31 0.36 -5.33 1.06
C ASP A 31 -0.80 -6.17 1.64
N LEU A 32 -1.63 -5.56 2.48
CA LEU A 32 -2.82 -6.16 3.09
C LEU A 32 -4.14 -5.69 2.45
N GLY A 33 -4.07 -4.92 1.36
CA GLY A 33 -5.22 -4.36 0.67
C GLY A 33 -5.65 -2.99 1.21
N THR A 34 -6.75 -2.41 0.73
CA THR A 34 -7.59 -2.84 -0.38
C THR A 34 -6.83 -2.94 -1.70
N HIS A 35 -7.31 -3.73 -2.65
CA HIS A 35 -6.67 -3.96 -3.95
C HIS A 35 -7.33 -3.17 -5.10
N GLY A 36 -8.20 -2.23 -4.77
CA GLY A 36 -8.80 -1.33 -5.76
C GLY A 36 -9.53 -0.14 -5.14
N PRO A 37 -9.87 0.86 -5.97
CA PRO A 37 -10.59 2.06 -5.56
C PRO A 37 -12.11 1.85 -5.48
N GLU A 38 -12.61 0.68 -5.89
CA GLU A 38 -14.03 0.35 -5.83
C GLU A 38 -14.49 0.24 -4.37
N SER A 39 -15.57 0.94 -4.04
CA SER A 39 -16.28 0.71 -2.78
C SER A 39 -17.08 -0.58 -2.88
N VAL A 40 -16.95 -1.43 -1.87
CA VAL A 40 -17.76 -2.64 -1.67
C VAL A 40 -18.87 -2.40 -0.65
#